data_AF-A0A3B4H7V2-F1
#
_entry.id   AF-A0A3B4H7V2-F1
#
_cell.length_a   1.000
_cell.length_b   1.000
_cell.length_c   1.000
_cell.angle_alpha   90.00
_cell.angle_beta   90.00
_cell.angle_gamma   90.00
#
_symmetry.space_group_name_H-M   'P 1'
#
loop_
_entity.id
_entity.type
_entity.pdbx_description
1 polymer ?
#
loop_
_entity_poly.entity_id
_entity_poly.type
_entity_poly.pdbx_seq_one_letter_code
_entity_poly.pdbx_strand_id
1 'polypeptide(L)' 'LAFLFHFPIIVIINSEQTIGPEYVGRITFFPSTASLELRSLTLDDTGEYNVNIIQDGKAQNGRTTLVIYGEQM' A
#
# COMPACT_ATOMS: atom_id res chain seq x y z
N LEU A 1 -4.07 22.73 -14.03
CA LEU A 1 -4.52 21.35 -13.74
C LEU A 1 -3.28 20.55 -13.38
N ALA A 2 -3.17 20.08 -12.15
CA ALA A 2 -2.10 19.17 -11.73
C ALA A 2 -2.72 17.78 -11.62
N PHE A 3 -2.15 16.81 -12.33
CA PHE A 3 -2.47 15.40 -12.10
C PHE A 3 -1.53 14.91 -11.00
N LEU A 4 -2.06 14.73 -9.80
CA LEU A 4 -1.35 13.99 -8.76
C LEU A 4 -1.60 12.51 -9.04
N PHE A 5 -0.62 11.84 -9.63
CA PHE A 5 -0.64 10.37 -9.68
C PHE A 5 -0.38 9.88 -8.25
N HIS A 6 -1.39 9.32 -7.61
CA HIS A 6 -1.21 8.63 -6.33
C HIS A 6 -0.31 7.41 -6.58
N PHE A 7 0.89 7.42 -6.01
CA PHE A 7 1.82 6.31 -6.16
C PHE A 7 1.31 5.12 -5.35
N PRO A 8 1.32 3.89 -5.91
CA PRO A 8 1.02 2.70 -5.14
C PRO A 8 2.00 2.57 -3.97
N ILE A 9 1.51 2.04 -2.84
CA ILE A 9 2.33 1.82 -1.64
C ILE A 9 3.53 0.92 -1.94
N ILE A 10 3.28 -0.20 -2.62
CA ILE A 10 4.29 -1.13 -3.07
C ILE A 10 3.83 -1.80 -4.37
N VAL A 11 4.78 -2.02 -5.28
CA VAL A 11 4.61 -2.83 -6.49
C VAL A 11 5.65 -3.93 -6.49
N ILE A 12 5.24 -5.15 -6.84
CA ILE A 12 6.11 -6.32 -6.88
C ILE A 12 5.96 -6.99 -8.24
N ILE A 13 7.05 -7.04 -9.00
CA ILE A 13 7.10 -7.67 -10.33
C ILE A 13 8.38 -8.49 -10.39
N ASN A 14 8.29 -9.77 -10.74
CA ASN A 14 9.45 -10.67 -10.84
C ASN A 14 10.35 -10.64 -9.58
N SER A 15 9.74 -10.59 -8.40
CA SER A 15 10.40 -10.48 -7.09
C SER A 15 11.15 -9.16 -6.83
N GLU A 16 11.11 -8.20 -7.74
CA GLU A 16 11.61 -6.84 -7.50
C GLU A 16 10.52 -5.99 -6.84
N GLN A 17 10.91 -5.23 -5.81
CA GLN A 17 10.00 -4.40 -5.03
C GLN A 17 10.28 -2.92 -5.29
N THR A 18 9.24 -2.19 -5.65
CA THR A 18 9.27 -0.72 -5.72
C THR A 18 8.30 -0.17 -4.68
N ILE A 19 8.81 0.62 -3.73
CA ILE A 19 8.01 1.25 -2.67
C ILE A 19 7.70 2.68 -3.09
N GLY A 20 6.44 3.11 -2.93
CA GLY A 20 6.03 4.49 -3.18
C GLY A 20 6.80 5.48 -2.30
N PRO A 21 7.14 6.68 -2.79
CA PRO A 21 8.03 7.61 -2.11
C PRO A 21 7.58 7.98 -0.68
N GLU A 22 6.27 8.11 -0.45
CA GLU A 22 5.67 8.43 0.85
C GLU A 22 5.77 7.29 1.88
N TYR A 23 6.07 6.08 1.41
CA TYR A 23 6.08 4.84 2.21
C TYR A 23 7.49 4.26 2.40
N VAL A 24 8.52 4.90 1.84
CA VAL A 24 9.91 4.47 1.99
C VAL A 24 10.29 4.39 3.47
N GLY A 25 10.86 3.25 3.89
CA GLY A 25 11.23 2.99 5.29
C GLY A 25 10.06 2.60 6.21
N ARG A 26 8.82 2.66 5.74
CA ARG A 26 7.61 2.35 6.52
C ARG A 26 7.06 0.95 6.26
N ILE A 27 7.41 0.35 5.12
CA ILE A 27 6.86 -0.91 4.63
C ILE A 27 7.73 -2.11 4.97
N THR A 28 7.08 -3.21 5.36
CA THR A 28 7.62 -4.59 5.29
C THR A 28 6.63 -5.46 4.53
N PHE A 29 7.07 -6.18 3.50
CA PHE A 29 6.20 -7.11 2.75
C PHE A 29 6.62 -8.55 2.98
N PHE A 30 5.65 -9.45 3.13
CA PHE A 30 5.84 -10.87 3.39
C PHE A 30 5.34 -11.70 2.19
N PRO A 31 6.24 -12.16 1.28
CA PRO A 31 5.82 -12.83 0.04
C PRO A 31 5.09 -14.15 0.24
N SER A 32 5.37 -14.90 1.31
CA SER A 32 4.76 -16.21 1.58
C SER A 32 3.26 -16.13 1.85
N THR A 33 2.78 -14.99 2.33
CA THR A 33 1.38 -14.76 2.72
C THR A 33 0.74 -13.60 1.96
N ALA A 34 1.51 -12.90 1.12
CA ALA A 34 1.14 -11.64 0.49
C ALA A 34 0.64 -10.57 1.48
N SER A 35 1.14 -10.59 2.72
CA SER A 35 0.78 -9.61 3.75
C SER A 35 1.74 -8.43 3.77
N LEU A 36 1.22 -7.27 4.16
CA LEU A 36 1.94 -5.99 4.23
C LEU A 36 1.87 -5.45 5.66
N GLU A 37 3.00 -5.03 6.20
CA GLU A 37 3.08 -4.21 7.40
C GLU A 37 3.38 -2.77 7.01
N LEU A 38 2.57 -1.83 7.48
CA LEU A 38 2.76 -0.39 7.34
C LEU A 38 3.00 0.21 8.74
N ARG A 39 4.16 0.82 8.93
CA ARG A 39 4.61 1.40 10.20
C ARG A 39 4.58 2.93 10.18
N SER A 40 4.73 3.52 11.37
CA SER A 40 4.79 4.98 11.55
C SER A 40 3.57 5.67 10.93
N LEU A 41 2.39 5.19 11.28
CA LEU A 41 1.10 5.70 10.78
C LEU A 41 0.88 7.15 11.24
N THR A 42 0.34 7.98 10.34
CA THR A 42 -0.13 9.35 10.57
C THR A 42 -1.62 9.45 10.24
N LEU A 43 -2.28 10.54 10.61
CA LEU A 43 -3.70 10.74 10.27
C LEU A 43 -3.95 10.71 8.75
N ASP A 44 -2.97 11.14 7.95
CA ASP A 44 -3.04 11.18 6.49
C ASP A 44 -3.04 9.78 5.84
N ASP A 45 -2.64 8.74 6.57
CA ASP A 45 -2.72 7.36 6.07
C ASP A 45 -4.14 6.78 6.18
N THR A 46 -5.09 7.50 6.78
CA THR A 46 -6.50 7.09 6.79
C THR A 46 -7.05 7.06 5.36
N GLY A 47 -7.62 5.94 4.97
CA GLY A 47 -8.15 5.80 3.62
C GLY A 47 -8.47 4.37 3.21
N GLU A 48 -8.82 4.24 1.95
CA GLU A 48 -9.04 2.95 1.31
C GLU A 48 -7.72 2.37 0.78
N TYR A 49 -7.48 1.10 1.08
CA TYR A 49 -6.33 0.34 0.64
C TYR A 49 -6.80 -0.78 -0.28
N ASN A 50 -6.25 -0.81 -1.48
CA ASN A 50 -6.57 -1.81 -2.50
C ASN A 50 -5.35 -2.69 -2.76
N VAL A 51 -5.59 -3.99 -2.93
CA VAL A 51 -4.59 -4.95 -3.41
C VAL A 51 -5.06 -5.52 -4.73
N ASN A 52 -4.17 -5.55 -5.71
CA ASN A 52 -4.39 -6.16 -7.01
C ASN A 52 -3.26 -7.15 -7.27
N ILE A 53 -3.60 -8.43 -7.41
CA ILE A 53 -2.66 -9.52 -7.66
C ILE A 53 -2.97 -10.10 -9.02
N ILE A 54 -1.97 -10.17 -9.89
CA ILE A 54 -2.08 -10.87 -11.18
C ILE A 54 -1.27 -12.16 -11.06
N GLN A 55 -1.95 -13.30 -11.09
CA GLN A 55 -1.32 -14.63 -11.03
C GLN A 55 -1.91 -15.51 -12.13
N ASP A 56 -1.05 -16.11 -12.95
CA ASP A 56 -1.44 -16.97 -14.08
C ASP A 56 -2.51 -16.35 -15.00
N GLY A 57 -2.35 -15.05 -15.28
CA GLY A 57 -3.29 -14.29 -16.11
C GLY A 57 -4.64 -13.96 -15.45
N LYS A 58 -4.82 -14.30 -14.17
CA LYS A 58 -6.03 -13.97 -13.40
C LYS A 58 -5.76 -12.82 -12.44
N ALA A 59 -6.65 -11.83 -12.47
CA ALA A 59 -6.65 -10.74 -11.49
C ALA A 59 -7.45 -11.15 -10.24
N GLN A 60 -6.86 -10.92 -9.07
CA GLN A 60 -7.49 -11.03 -7.76
C GLN A 60 -7.39 -9.68 -7.07
N ASN A 61 -8.53 -9.15 -6.63
CA ASN A 61 -8.60 -7.83 -6.04
C ASN A 61 -9.12 -7.94 -4.61
N GLY A 62 -8.58 -7.14 -3.71
CA GLY A 62 -9.06 -7.00 -2.34
C GLY A 62 -9.06 -5.54 -1.92
N ARG A 63 -9.93 -5.20 -0.98
CA ARG A 63 -10.06 -3.86 -0.44
C ARG A 63 -10.19 -3.92 1.07
N THR A 64 -9.56 -2.98 1.75
CA THR A 64 -9.79 -2.68 3.16
C THR A 64 -9.81 -1.18 3.38
N THR A 65 -10.26 -0.73 4.55
CA THR A 65 -10.20 0.67 4.95
C THR A 65 -9.43 0.76 6.25
N LEU A 66 -8.37 1.56 6.26
CA LEU A 66 -7.64 1.91 7.47
C LEU A 66 -8.20 3.22 8.00
N VAL A 67 -8.61 3.22 9.26
CA VAL A 67 -9.06 4.43 9.96
C VAL A 67 -8.17 4.63 11.18
N ILE A 68 -7.50 5.78 11.23
CA ILE A 68 -6.61 6.16 12.33
C ILE A 68 -7.28 7.27 13.10
N TYR A 69 -7.36 7.10 14.42
CA TYR A 69 -7.89 8.09 15.33
C TYR A 69 -6.75 8.78 16.08
N GLY A 70 -6.83 10.09 16.22
CA GLY A 70 -5.89 10.92 16.98
C GLY A 70 -6.50 12.29 17.27
N GLU A 71 -5.89 13.05 18.18
CA GLU A 71 -6.29 14.45 18.40
C GLU A 71 -5.72 15.35 17.30
N GLN A 72 -6.57 16.18 16.72
CA GLN A 72 -6.17 17.23 15.80
C GLN A 72 -5.61 18.39 16.63
N MET A 73 -4.29 18.43 16.82
CA MET A 73 -3.60 19.55 17.48
C MET A 73 -3.47 20.76 16.57
#